data_AF-A0A964ZW22-F1
#
_entry.id   AF-A0A964ZW22-F1
#
_cell.length_a   1.000
_cell.length_b   1.000
_cell.length_c   1.000
_cell.angle_alpha   90.00
_cell.angle_beta   90.00
_cell.angle_gamma   90.00
#
_symmetry.space_group_name_H-M   'P 1'
#
loop_
_entity.id
_entity.type
_entity.pdbx_description
1 polymer ?
#
loop_
_entity_poly.entity_id
_entity_poly.type
_entity_poly.pdbx_seq_one_letter_code
_entity_poly.pdbx_strand_id
1 'polypeptide(L)'
;DASPLKQRLFNYFMQVARHCGADLLDGRSVSLGHRLLYGLGNVLIYGPLRNTLGMSNIRVAYTAGEAIGPDLFRFYRSIGINLKQLYGQTESCAYACIQPNGEVKYDSVGKPSPGIEIKIGENSEVLVRGVSLLKEYYKNPEATAESIDAEGYFHTGDAGVIDSDGDLRIIDRAKDVSKMADGKVFAPKYIENKLKFFSFVKEAVVFGADRDWVGAFINIDFEAVGNWAERRDIAYSGYVDLAGNPAVAELIKGCIEKMNEELSRESMLGHAQISRFLILHKELDPDDDELTRTRKVRRSFINEKYGVLISAMYGGQREQFIETAVRFEDGRAGKVSATLQIHDTKTFPYGASA
;
A
#
# COMPACT_ATOMS: atom_id res chain seq x y z
N ASP A 1 -10.68 -11.62 24.56
CA ASP A 1 -11.46 -12.58 25.38
C ASP A 1 -11.18 -14.07 25.12
N ALA A 2 -10.10 -14.47 24.44
CA ALA A 2 -9.74 -15.88 24.31
C ALA A 2 -8.89 -16.36 25.52
N SER A 3 -9.06 -17.63 25.95
CA SER A 3 -8.24 -18.18 27.04
C SER A 3 -6.75 -18.25 26.66
N PRO A 4 -5.82 -18.17 27.63
CA PRO A 4 -4.37 -18.19 27.35
C PRO A 4 -3.93 -19.40 26.52
N LEU A 5 -4.56 -20.55 26.73
CA LEU A 5 -4.29 -21.77 25.97
C LEU A 5 -4.68 -21.61 24.49
N LYS A 6 -5.88 -21.07 24.20
CA LYS A 6 -6.33 -20.83 22.83
C LYS A 6 -5.43 -19.81 22.12
N GLN A 7 -5.02 -18.76 22.83
CA GLN A 7 -4.07 -17.77 22.30
C GLN A 7 -2.71 -18.41 21.96
N ARG A 8 -2.17 -19.25 22.86
CA ARG A 8 -0.90 -19.96 22.61
C ARG A 8 -1.00 -20.90 21.41
N LEU A 9 -2.07 -21.69 21.31
CA LEU A 9 -2.31 -22.58 20.18
C LEU A 9 -2.42 -21.81 18.87
N PHE A 10 -3.22 -20.74 18.86
CA PHE A 10 -3.37 -19.87 17.69
C PHE A 10 -2.01 -19.29 17.27
N ASN A 11 -1.27 -18.68 18.19
CA ASN A 11 0.02 -18.07 17.89
C ASN A 11 1.03 -19.09 17.36
N TYR A 12 1.10 -20.28 17.99
CA TYR A 12 2.00 -21.35 17.55
C TYR A 12 1.69 -21.83 16.13
N PHE A 13 0.43 -22.19 15.86
CA PHE A 13 0.06 -22.68 14.53
C PHE A 13 0.11 -21.57 13.48
N MET A 14 -0.22 -20.32 13.82
CA MET A 14 -0.03 -19.21 12.89
C MET A 14 1.44 -18.99 12.52
N GLN A 15 2.39 -19.25 13.43
CA GLN A 15 3.82 -19.26 13.09
C GLN A 15 4.18 -20.41 12.14
N VAL A 16 3.67 -21.62 12.38
CA VAL A 16 3.83 -22.77 11.46
C VAL A 16 3.28 -22.44 10.08
N ALA A 17 2.06 -21.90 10.01
CA ALA A 17 1.42 -21.46 8.78
C ALA A 17 2.25 -20.42 8.01
N ARG A 18 2.78 -19.41 8.69
CA ARG A 18 3.66 -18.40 8.08
C ARG A 18 4.97 -19.00 7.56
N HIS A 19 5.48 -20.02 8.23
CA HIS A 19 6.74 -20.65 7.86
C HIS A 19 6.61 -21.54 6.61
N CYS A 20 5.58 -22.39 6.52
CA CYS A 20 5.50 -23.38 5.45
C CYS A 20 4.20 -23.39 4.64
N GLY A 21 3.17 -22.62 5.02
CA GLY A 21 1.86 -22.67 4.38
C GLY A 21 1.88 -22.26 2.91
N ALA A 22 2.58 -21.17 2.58
CA ALA A 22 2.74 -20.72 1.19
C ALA A 22 3.56 -21.73 0.36
N ASP A 23 4.67 -22.24 0.90
CA ASP A 23 5.49 -23.24 0.21
C ASP A 23 4.72 -24.54 -0.08
N LEU A 24 3.85 -24.98 0.84
CA LEU A 24 2.96 -26.12 0.61
C LEU A 24 1.95 -25.85 -0.52
N LEU A 25 1.38 -24.63 -0.58
CA LEU A 25 0.48 -24.24 -1.67
C LEU A 25 1.19 -24.19 -3.02
N ASP A 26 2.46 -23.75 -3.02
CA ASP A 26 3.26 -23.63 -4.23
C ASP A 26 3.96 -24.94 -4.62
N GLY A 27 3.68 -26.05 -3.93
CA GLY A 27 4.23 -27.37 -4.23
C GLY A 27 5.71 -27.53 -3.91
N ARG A 28 6.29 -26.61 -3.13
CA ARG A 28 7.71 -26.64 -2.75
C ARG A 28 7.98 -27.70 -1.69
N SER A 29 9.26 -28.09 -1.58
CA SER A 29 9.70 -29.07 -0.59
C SER A 29 9.58 -28.51 0.82
N VAL A 30 8.84 -29.22 1.69
CA VAL A 30 8.69 -28.90 3.11
C VAL A 30 8.97 -30.17 3.91
N SER A 31 9.65 -30.04 5.05
CA SER A 31 10.00 -31.19 5.90
C SER A 31 8.75 -31.95 6.37
N LEU A 32 8.89 -33.26 6.58
CA LEU A 32 7.77 -34.10 7.03
C LEU A 32 7.17 -33.60 8.35
N GLY A 33 8.01 -33.16 9.28
CA GLY A 33 7.57 -32.59 10.56
C GLY A 33 6.69 -31.35 10.37
N HIS A 34 7.10 -30.41 9.52
CA HIS A 34 6.30 -29.21 9.23
C HIS A 34 5.01 -29.55 8.49
N ARG A 35 5.01 -30.54 7.58
CA ARG A 35 3.79 -31.04 6.92
C ARG A 35 2.79 -31.59 7.94
N LEU A 36 3.23 -32.40 8.90
CA LEU A 36 2.37 -32.95 9.95
C LEU A 36 1.83 -31.85 10.88
N LEU A 37 2.69 -30.92 11.31
CA LEU A 37 2.28 -29.77 12.14
C LEU A 37 1.28 -28.87 11.40
N TYR A 38 1.50 -28.64 10.11
CA TYR A 38 0.56 -27.87 9.29
C TYR A 38 -0.78 -28.60 9.13
N GLY A 39 -0.77 -29.91 8.93
CA GLY A 39 -1.99 -30.73 8.90
C GLY A 39 -2.78 -30.67 10.22
N LEU A 40 -2.09 -30.74 11.36
CA LEU A 40 -2.72 -30.56 12.68
C LEU A 40 -3.29 -29.15 12.86
N GLY A 41 -2.51 -28.13 12.48
CA GLY A 41 -2.95 -26.74 12.49
C GLY A 41 -4.15 -26.50 11.57
N ASN A 42 -4.26 -27.24 10.47
CA ASN A 42 -5.40 -27.17 9.58
C ASN A 42 -6.69 -27.67 10.23
N VAL A 43 -6.63 -28.73 11.02
CA VAL A 43 -7.81 -29.24 11.75
C VAL A 43 -8.19 -28.29 12.90
N LEU A 44 -7.19 -27.79 13.64
CA LEU A 44 -7.43 -27.05 14.88
C LEU A 44 -7.68 -25.55 14.68
N ILE A 45 -7.02 -24.93 13.70
CA ILE A 45 -6.98 -23.47 13.52
C ILE A 45 -7.39 -23.08 12.09
N TYR A 46 -6.65 -23.50 11.06
CA TYR A 46 -6.79 -22.91 9.72
C TYR A 46 -8.10 -23.30 9.04
N GLY A 47 -8.55 -24.55 9.18
CA GLY A 47 -9.84 -25.03 8.67
C GLY A 47 -11.01 -24.30 9.31
N PRO A 48 -11.15 -24.30 10.65
CA PRO A 48 -12.17 -23.50 11.34
C PRO A 48 -12.11 -22.01 10.99
N LEU A 49 -10.91 -21.42 10.90
CA LEU A 49 -10.73 -20.02 10.53
C LEU A 49 -11.23 -19.74 9.11
N ARG A 50 -10.83 -20.56 8.12
CA ARG A 50 -11.36 -20.48 6.75
C ARG A 50 -12.88 -20.65 6.74
N ASN A 51 -13.44 -21.51 7.58
CA ASN A 51 -14.88 -21.70 7.68
C ASN A 51 -15.61 -20.47 8.22
N THR A 52 -15.10 -19.85 9.28
CA THR A 52 -15.63 -18.60 9.82
C THR A 52 -15.57 -17.47 8.79
N LEU A 53 -14.52 -17.43 7.96
CA LEU A 53 -14.38 -16.48 6.86
C LEU A 53 -15.24 -16.82 5.63
N GLY A 54 -15.97 -17.95 5.64
CA GLY A 54 -16.76 -18.40 4.48
C GLY A 54 -15.93 -18.94 3.31
N MET A 55 -14.66 -19.28 3.55
CA MET A 55 -13.66 -19.60 2.53
C MET A 55 -13.34 -21.11 2.41
N SER A 56 -14.04 -21.99 3.13
CA SER A 56 -13.74 -23.44 3.20
C SER A 56 -13.68 -24.15 1.84
N ASN A 57 -14.50 -23.71 0.87
CA ASN A 57 -14.65 -24.35 -0.43
C ASN A 57 -14.00 -23.57 -1.58
N ILE A 58 -13.22 -22.53 -1.28
CA ILE A 58 -12.54 -21.73 -2.30
C ILE A 58 -11.48 -22.58 -2.99
N ARG A 59 -11.58 -22.70 -4.32
CA ARG A 59 -10.61 -23.40 -5.18
C ARG A 59 -9.72 -22.43 -5.95
N VAL A 60 -10.27 -21.26 -6.30
CA VAL A 60 -9.60 -20.22 -7.07
C VAL A 60 -9.88 -18.91 -6.37
N ALA A 61 -8.83 -18.21 -5.96
CA ALA A 61 -8.92 -16.89 -5.35
C ALA A 61 -7.98 -15.94 -6.10
N TYR A 62 -8.57 -14.88 -6.66
CA TYR A 62 -7.82 -13.77 -7.23
C TYR A 62 -8.25 -12.47 -6.57
N THR A 63 -7.29 -11.55 -6.43
CA THR A 63 -7.53 -10.16 -6.06
C THR A 63 -7.03 -9.26 -7.19
N ALA A 64 -7.68 -8.12 -7.35
CA ALA A 64 -7.49 -7.17 -8.45
C ALA A 64 -8.06 -5.80 -8.07
N GLY A 65 -7.89 -4.81 -8.96
CA GLY A 65 -8.46 -3.47 -8.83
C GLY A 65 -7.57 -2.52 -8.01
N GLU A 66 -7.07 -2.96 -6.86
CA GLU A 66 -6.08 -2.23 -6.08
C GLU A 66 -5.10 -3.18 -5.39
N ALA A 67 -3.89 -2.69 -5.11
CA ALA A 67 -2.88 -3.48 -4.41
C ALA A 67 -3.34 -3.81 -2.98
N ILE A 68 -3.21 -5.07 -2.59
CA ILE A 68 -3.42 -5.48 -1.20
C ILE A 68 -2.09 -5.64 -0.48
N GLY A 69 -2.10 -5.39 0.83
CA GLY A 69 -0.89 -5.45 1.64
C GLY A 69 -0.25 -6.83 1.62
N PRO A 70 1.10 -6.92 1.55
CA PRO A 70 1.80 -8.20 1.48
C PRO A 70 1.51 -9.08 2.70
N ASP A 71 1.27 -8.48 3.88
CA ASP A 71 0.91 -9.22 5.09
C ASP A 71 -0.47 -9.85 5.02
N LEU A 72 -1.46 -9.14 4.46
CA LEU A 72 -2.80 -9.69 4.25
C LEU A 72 -2.76 -10.82 3.22
N PHE A 73 -2.01 -10.60 2.13
CA PHE A 73 -1.79 -11.58 1.09
C PHE A 73 -1.09 -12.86 1.65
N ARG A 74 -0.02 -12.68 2.42
CA ARG A 74 0.69 -13.75 3.14
C ARG A 74 -0.22 -14.47 4.13
N PHE A 75 -1.06 -13.75 4.87
CA PHE A 75 -1.99 -14.34 5.83
C PHE A 75 -2.93 -15.34 5.15
N TYR A 76 -3.66 -14.92 4.11
CA TYR A 76 -4.59 -15.80 3.41
C TYR A 76 -3.89 -17.03 2.81
N ARG A 77 -2.72 -16.83 2.21
CA ARG A 77 -1.91 -17.96 1.70
C ARG A 77 -1.41 -18.88 2.80
N SER A 78 -0.99 -18.34 3.94
CA SER A 78 -0.50 -19.13 5.07
C SER A 78 -1.55 -20.09 5.62
N ILE A 79 -2.84 -19.74 5.54
CA ILE A 79 -3.95 -20.59 6.01
C ILE A 79 -4.51 -21.50 4.91
N GLY A 80 -3.85 -21.59 3.76
CA GLY A 80 -4.21 -22.49 2.68
C GLY A 80 -5.24 -21.95 1.69
N ILE A 81 -5.44 -20.63 1.61
CA ILE A 81 -6.18 -20.01 0.51
C ILE A 81 -5.16 -19.62 -0.57
N ASN A 82 -5.26 -20.23 -1.75
CA ASN A 82 -4.38 -19.94 -2.89
C ASN A 82 -4.74 -18.59 -3.54
N LEU A 83 -4.62 -17.51 -2.77
CA LEU A 83 -4.83 -16.14 -3.21
C LEU A 83 -3.69 -15.72 -4.13
N LYS A 84 -4.06 -15.11 -5.25
CA LYS A 84 -3.20 -14.71 -6.35
C LYS A 84 -3.61 -13.32 -6.85
N GLN A 85 -2.72 -12.65 -7.57
CA GLN A 85 -3.05 -11.36 -8.20
C GLN A 85 -3.30 -11.52 -9.69
N LEU A 86 -4.15 -10.63 -10.21
CA LEU A 86 -4.25 -10.35 -11.63
C LEU A 86 -4.32 -8.83 -11.81
N TYR A 87 -3.91 -8.36 -12.99
CA TYR A 87 -3.98 -6.96 -13.35
C TYR A 87 -4.70 -6.81 -14.68
N GLY A 88 -5.59 -5.83 -14.74
CA GLY A 88 -6.30 -5.43 -15.94
C GLY A 88 -7.22 -4.26 -15.66
N GLN A 89 -7.88 -3.84 -16.72
CA GLN A 89 -8.81 -2.71 -16.75
C GLN A 89 -9.99 -3.11 -17.66
N THR A 90 -11.03 -2.29 -17.70
CA THR A 90 -12.18 -2.51 -18.59
C THR A 90 -11.72 -2.66 -20.05
N GLU A 91 -10.76 -1.84 -20.43
CA GLU A 91 -10.14 -1.76 -21.75
C GLU A 91 -9.34 -3.00 -22.15
N SER A 92 -8.96 -3.86 -21.20
CA SER A 92 -8.24 -5.12 -21.47
C SER A 92 -9.09 -6.37 -21.21
N CYS A 93 -10.41 -6.22 -21.10
CA CYS A 93 -11.36 -7.31 -20.86
C CYS A 93 -10.96 -8.17 -19.63
N ALA A 94 -10.96 -7.51 -18.47
CA ALA A 94 -10.69 -8.05 -17.13
C ALA A 94 -9.22 -8.21 -16.73
N TYR A 95 -8.36 -8.83 -17.56
CA TYR A 95 -6.95 -9.02 -17.18
C TYR A 95 -5.98 -9.05 -18.38
N ALA A 96 -4.85 -8.38 -18.20
CA ALA A 96 -3.66 -8.44 -19.03
C ALA A 96 -2.57 -9.32 -18.40
N CYS A 97 -2.40 -9.28 -17.08
CA CYS A 97 -1.48 -10.14 -16.33
C CYS A 97 -2.22 -11.03 -15.33
N ILE A 98 -1.67 -12.21 -15.09
CA ILE A 98 -2.21 -13.16 -14.11
C ILE A 98 -1.09 -13.99 -13.47
N GLN A 99 -1.17 -14.20 -12.17
CA GLN A 99 -0.26 -15.12 -11.49
C GLN A 99 -0.71 -16.58 -11.65
N PRO A 100 0.17 -17.49 -12.11
CA PRO A 100 -0.14 -18.91 -12.12
C PRO A 100 0.02 -19.53 -10.72
N ASN A 101 -0.43 -20.78 -10.56
CA ASN A 101 -0.17 -21.54 -9.33
C ASN A 101 1.33 -21.85 -9.22
N GLY A 102 1.90 -21.77 -8.01
CA GLY A 102 3.31 -22.13 -7.77
C GLY A 102 4.32 -21.00 -7.98
N GLU A 103 3.95 -19.94 -8.72
CA GLU A 103 4.85 -18.82 -9.05
C GLU A 103 4.34 -17.49 -8.47
N VAL A 104 3.78 -17.52 -7.26
CA VAL A 104 3.16 -16.34 -6.65
C VAL A 104 4.22 -15.43 -6.03
N LYS A 105 4.25 -14.17 -6.48
CA LYS A 105 5.08 -13.09 -5.94
C LYS A 105 4.19 -12.02 -5.29
N TYR A 106 4.50 -11.60 -4.08
CA TYR A 106 3.61 -10.70 -3.32
C TYR A 106 3.60 -9.25 -3.82
N ASP A 107 4.62 -8.88 -4.58
CA ASP A 107 4.88 -7.55 -5.13
C ASP A 107 4.63 -7.47 -6.65
N SER A 108 4.10 -8.54 -7.25
CA SER A 108 3.82 -8.65 -8.68
C SER A 108 2.35 -8.96 -8.94
N VAL A 109 1.86 -8.54 -10.11
CA VAL A 109 0.53 -8.87 -10.64
C VAL A 109 0.56 -10.04 -11.63
N GLY A 110 1.73 -10.64 -11.83
CA GLY A 110 1.97 -11.81 -12.67
C GLY A 110 2.60 -11.47 -14.01
N LYS A 111 2.69 -12.50 -14.85
CA LYS A 111 3.21 -12.41 -16.21
C LYS A 111 2.07 -12.05 -17.19
N PRO A 112 2.40 -11.52 -18.38
CA PRO A 112 1.42 -11.33 -19.44
C PRO A 112 0.64 -12.63 -19.72
N SER A 113 -0.67 -12.50 -19.88
CA SER A 113 -1.55 -13.62 -20.19
C SER A 113 -1.32 -14.11 -21.63
N PRO A 114 -1.70 -15.35 -21.98
CA PRO A 114 -1.55 -15.85 -23.34
C PRO A 114 -2.21 -14.92 -24.37
N GLY A 115 -1.45 -14.51 -25.39
CA GLY A 115 -1.93 -13.58 -26.43
C GLY A 115 -1.90 -12.09 -26.04
N ILE A 116 -1.26 -11.76 -24.91
CA ILE A 116 -1.01 -10.39 -24.46
C ILE A 116 0.50 -10.11 -24.50
N GLU A 117 0.86 -9.00 -25.11
CA GLU A 117 2.19 -8.40 -25.09
C GLU A 117 2.18 -7.18 -24.17
N ILE A 118 3.25 -7.03 -23.38
CA ILE A 118 3.43 -5.88 -22.50
C ILE A 118 4.78 -5.25 -22.75
N LYS A 119 4.79 -3.91 -22.82
CA LYS A 119 5.98 -3.07 -22.97
C LYS A 119 5.93 -1.96 -21.93
N ILE A 120 7.09 -1.52 -21.44
CA ILE A 120 7.20 -0.32 -20.62
C ILE A 120 7.57 0.85 -21.53
N GLY A 121 6.70 1.85 -21.60
CA GLY A 121 6.85 3.07 -22.39
C GLY A 121 7.50 4.22 -21.61
N GLU A 122 7.27 5.44 -22.08
CA GLU A 122 7.72 6.64 -21.39
C GLU A 122 7.08 6.79 -20.01
N ASN A 123 7.78 7.46 -19.08
CA ASN A 123 7.34 7.60 -17.67
C ASN A 123 7.01 6.28 -16.95
N SER A 124 7.61 5.18 -17.41
CA SER A 124 7.33 3.82 -16.93
C SER A 124 5.90 3.35 -17.19
N GLU A 125 5.17 3.94 -18.16
CA GLU A 125 3.81 3.53 -18.49
C GLU A 125 3.77 2.09 -19.01
N VAL A 126 2.82 1.30 -18.50
CA VAL A 126 2.53 -0.05 -19.00
C VAL A 126 1.71 0.08 -20.28
N LEU A 127 2.28 -0.41 -21.38
CA LEU A 127 1.63 -0.50 -22.68
C LEU A 127 1.22 -1.95 -22.92
N VAL A 128 -0.03 -2.16 -23.33
CA VAL A 128 -0.59 -3.50 -23.54
C VAL A 128 -1.02 -3.65 -24.98
N ARG A 129 -0.72 -4.77 -25.62
CA ARG A 129 -1.26 -5.15 -26.94
C ARG A 129 -1.74 -6.59 -26.90
N GLY A 130 -2.92 -6.89 -27.47
CA GLY A 130 -3.34 -8.27 -27.58
C GLY A 130 -4.81 -8.48 -27.83
N VAL A 131 -5.22 -9.74 -27.72
CA VAL A 131 -6.55 -10.23 -28.11
C VAL A 131 -7.70 -9.68 -27.26
N SER A 132 -7.40 -9.16 -26.07
CA SER A 132 -8.40 -8.74 -25.08
C SER A 132 -8.66 -7.24 -25.06
N LEU A 133 -8.01 -6.46 -25.94
CA LEU A 133 -8.14 -5.01 -25.95
C LEU A 133 -9.48 -4.53 -26.49
N LEU A 134 -9.91 -3.37 -25.97
CA LEU A 134 -11.01 -2.61 -26.52
C LEU A 134 -10.80 -2.34 -28.02
N LYS A 135 -11.91 -2.26 -28.74
CA LYS A 135 -11.90 -1.81 -30.13
C LYS A 135 -11.87 -0.28 -30.22
N GLU A 136 -12.77 0.37 -29.49
CA GLU A 136 -12.96 1.82 -29.50
C GLU A 136 -13.81 2.26 -28.29
N TYR A 137 -13.72 3.53 -27.95
CA TYR A 137 -14.69 4.18 -27.07
C TYR A 137 -15.91 4.62 -27.89
N TYR A 138 -17.11 4.26 -27.43
CA TYR A 138 -18.34 4.52 -28.15
C TYR A 138 -18.55 6.01 -28.42
N LYS A 139 -18.68 6.38 -29.71
CA LYS A 139 -18.85 7.76 -30.19
C LYS A 139 -17.73 8.73 -29.77
N ASN A 140 -16.54 8.22 -29.45
CA ASN A 140 -15.40 9.06 -29.07
C ASN A 140 -14.14 8.66 -29.85
N PRO A 141 -14.03 9.08 -31.13
CA PRO A 141 -12.87 8.75 -31.96
C PRO A 141 -11.58 9.40 -31.46
N GLU A 142 -11.65 10.58 -30.85
CA GLU A 142 -10.49 11.29 -30.28
C GLU A 142 -9.86 10.48 -29.13
N ALA A 143 -10.65 10.12 -28.11
CA ALA A 143 -10.15 9.31 -27.00
C ALA A 143 -9.66 7.93 -27.46
N THR A 144 -10.28 7.35 -28.50
CA THR A 144 -9.84 6.07 -29.07
C THR A 144 -8.44 6.20 -29.67
N ALA A 145 -8.22 7.23 -30.48
CA ALA A 145 -6.93 7.50 -31.12
C ALA A 145 -5.84 7.90 -30.12
N GLU A 146 -6.20 8.56 -29.01
CA GLU A 146 -5.26 8.87 -27.93
C GLU A 146 -4.88 7.62 -27.11
N SER A 147 -5.79 6.66 -26.99
CA SER A 147 -5.59 5.48 -26.13
C SER A 147 -4.82 4.33 -26.77
N ILE A 148 -4.78 4.25 -28.11
CA ILE A 148 -4.11 3.18 -28.85
C ILE A 148 -3.14 3.82 -29.84
N ASP A 149 -1.86 3.49 -29.72
CA ASP A 149 -0.82 4.02 -30.61
C ASP A 149 -0.83 3.36 -32.01
N ALA A 150 0.02 3.88 -32.90
CA ALA A 150 0.14 3.37 -34.26
C ALA A 150 0.69 1.93 -34.36
N GLU A 151 1.33 1.42 -33.31
CA GLU A 151 1.82 0.03 -33.20
C GLU A 151 0.75 -0.93 -32.63
N GLY A 152 -0.41 -0.40 -32.25
CA GLY A 152 -1.54 -1.12 -31.68
C GLY A 152 -1.45 -1.34 -30.17
N TYR A 153 -0.57 -0.62 -29.47
CA TYR A 153 -0.49 -0.68 -28.01
C TYR A 153 -1.49 0.28 -27.38
N PHE A 154 -2.24 -0.24 -26.41
CA PHE A 154 -3.09 0.53 -25.53
C PHE A 154 -2.29 1.13 -24.38
N HIS A 155 -2.47 2.43 -24.17
CA HIS A 155 -1.93 3.22 -23.05
C HIS A 155 -2.78 3.03 -21.80
N THR A 156 -2.29 2.24 -20.84
CA THR A 156 -3.06 1.90 -19.62
C THR A 156 -3.21 3.08 -18.65
N GLY A 157 -2.33 4.08 -18.76
CA GLY A 157 -2.17 5.16 -17.80
C GLY A 157 -1.67 4.70 -16.42
N ASP A 158 -1.20 3.45 -16.29
CA ASP A 158 -0.56 2.90 -15.10
C ASP A 158 0.95 2.81 -15.33
N ALA A 159 1.74 3.16 -14.33
CA ALA A 159 3.18 2.97 -14.32
C ALA A 159 3.55 1.62 -13.69
N GLY A 160 4.50 0.93 -14.29
CA GLY A 160 4.96 -0.37 -13.82
C GLY A 160 6.36 -0.72 -14.26
N VAL A 161 6.85 -1.84 -13.75
CA VAL A 161 8.15 -2.40 -14.07
C VAL A 161 8.04 -3.90 -14.29
N ILE A 162 8.80 -4.41 -15.24
CA ILE A 162 8.92 -5.86 -15.49
C ILE A 162 10.23 -6.31 -14.84
N ASP A 163 10.15 -7.32 -13.97
CA ASP A 163 11.34 -7.90 -13.34
C ASP A 163 12.05 -8.93 -14.24
N SER A 164 13.18 -9.45 -13.79
CA SER A 164 14.01 -10.39 -14.55
C SER A 164 13.31 -11.69 -14.93
N ASP A 165 12.25 -12.08 -14.22
CA ASP A 165 11.48 -13.29 -14.50
C ASP A 165 10.28 -13.02 -15.43
N GLY A 166 10.10 -11.76 -15.87
CA GLY A 166 9.00 -11.33 -16.73
C GLY A 166 7.71 -10.97 -15.97
N ASP A 167 7.77 -10.86 -14.65
CA ASP A 167 6.62 -10.45 -13.83
C ASP A 167 6.44 -8.93 -13.85
N LEU A 168 5.20 -8.48 -14.08
CA LEU A 168 4.83 -7.09 -14.00
C LEU A 168 4.54 -6.69 -12.55
N ARG A 169 5.06 -5.52 -12.13
CA ARG A 169 4.72 -4.86 -10.89
C ARG A 169 4.12 -3.50 -11.20
N ILE A 170 2.94 -3.23 -10.66
CA ILE A 170 2.30 -1.92 -10.80
C ILE A 170 2.80 -1.02 -9.67
N ILE A 171 3.22 0.18 -10.06
CA ILE A 171 3.77 1.19 -9.15
C ILE A 171 2.67 2.19 -8.80
N ASP A 172 2.15 2.91 -9.80
CA ASP A 172 1.17 3.99 -9.59
C ASP A 172 0.44 4.30 -10.91
N ARG A 173 -0.34 5.37 -10.98
CA ARG A 173 -0.78 5.98 -12.24
C ARG A 173 0.38 6.72 -12.88
N ALA A 174 0.60 6.53 -14.18
CA ALA A 174 1.69 7.15 -14.94
C ALA A 174 1.71 8.69 -14.79
N LYS A 175 0.55 9.33 -14.75
CA LYS A 175 0.42 10.79 -14.55
C LYS A 175 0.79 11.28 -13.14
N ASP A 176 0.76 10.39 -12.15
CA ASP A 176 1.05 10.72 -10.75
C ASP A 176 2.51 10.42 -10.40
N VAL A 177 3.24 9.73 -11.29
CA VAL A 177 4.69 9.56 -11.20
C VAL A 177 5.37 10.88 -11.53
N SER A 178 6.28 11.28 -10.66
CA SER A 178 7.08 12.51 -10.80
C SER A 178 8.56 12.19 -10.58
N LYS A 179 9.41 13.21 -10.48
CA LYS A 179 10.84 13.05 -10.26
C LYS A 179 11.27 13.79 -9.01
N MET A 180 12.24 13.24 -8.29
CA MET A 180 12.96 13.95 -7.24
C MET A 180 13.93 14.96 -7.86
N ALA A 181 14.56 15.81 -7.03
CA ALA A 181 15.50 16.84 -7.49
C ALA A 181 16.71 16.25 -8.25
N ASP A 182 17.09 15.01 -7.96
CA ASP A 182 18.16 14.28 -8.65
C ASP A 182 17.71 13.58 -9.96
N GLY A 183 16.45 13.81 -10.37
CA GLY A 183 15.86 13.25 -11.58
C GLY A 183 15.37 11.80 -11.45
N LYS A 184 15.60 11.14 -10.32
CA LYS A 184 15.11 9.76 -10.11
C LYS A 184 13.59 9.74 -9.92
N VAL A 185 12.99 8.60 -10.24
CA VAL A 185 11.54 8.38 -10.21
C VAL A 185 10.99 8.54 -8.78
N PHE A 186 9.89 9.26 -8.63
CA PHE A 186 9.14 9.39 -7.39
C PHE A 186 7.68 8.97 -7.63
N ALA A 187 7.25 7.93 -6.94
CA ALA A 187 5.89 7.38 -7.03
C ALA A 187 5.18 7.54 -5.67
N PRO A 188 4.47 8.66 -5.44
CA PRO A 188 3.97 8.99 -4.12
C PRO A 188 2.89 8.01 -3.63
N LYS A 189 1.94 7.59 -4.48
CA LYS A 189 0.86 6.70 -4.00
C LYS A 189 1.38 5.31 -3.71
N TYR A 190 2.44 4.86 -4.38
CA TYR A 190 3.09 3.60 -4.05
C TYR A 190 3.56 3.58 -2.59
N ILE A 191 4.24 4.64 -2.16
CA ILE A 191 4.73 4.80 -0.79
C ILE A 191 3.56 4.97 0.19
N GLU A 192 2.57 5.79 -0.15
CA GLU A 192 1.37 6.01 0.69
C GLU A 192 0.57 4.71 0.89
N ASN A 193 0.37 3.94 -0.17
CA ASN A 193 -0.34 2.66 -0.10
C ASN A 193 0.43 1.63 0.73
N LYS A 194 1.77 1.58 0.62
CA LYS A 194 2.60 0.74 1.51
C LYS A 194 2.44 1.13 2.98
N LEU A 195 2.40 2.43 3.30
CA LEU A 195 2.15 2.89 4.66
C LEU A 195 0.77 2.50 5.17
N LYS A 196 -0.26 2.54 4.33
CA LYS A 196 -1.63 2.13 4.70
C LYS A 196 -1.79 0.63 4.89
N PHE A 197 -0.79 -0.19 4.57
CA PHE A 197 -0.80 -1.60 4.96
C PHE A 197 -0.56 -1.80 6.46
N PHE A 198 0.02 -0.81 7.15
CA PHE A 198 0.09 -0.80 8.60
C PHE A 198 -1.26 -0.38 9.16
N SER A 199 -1.88 -1.22 9.99
CA SER A 199 -3.21 -0.97 10.57
C SER A 199 -3.31 0.32 11.39
N PHE A 200 -2.18 0.92 11.78
CA PHE A 200 -2.13 2.17 12.54
C PHE A 200 -2.20 3.41 11.65
N VAL A 201 -2.04 3.28 10.33
CA VAL A 201 -2.06 4.39 9.38
C VAL A 201 -3.38 4.38 8.61
N LYS A 202 -4.17 5.44 8.77
CA LYS A 202 -5.43 5.63 8.03
C LYS A 202 -5.18 6.14 6.63
N GLU A 203 -4.36 7.17 6.55
CA GLU A 203 -4.01 7.86 5.32
C GLU A 203 -2.58 8.39 5.43
N ALA A 204 -1.91 8.49 4.29
CA ALA A 204 -0.59 9.09 4.20
C ALA A 204 -0.54 10.03 3.00
N VAL A 205 0.18 11.14 3.15
CA VAL A 205 0.52 12.00 2.02
C VAL A 205 2.02 12.21 2.01
N VAL A 206 2.68 11.79 0.95
CA VAL A 206 4.13 11.94 0.80
C VAL A 206 4.50 13.06 -0.15
N PHE A 207 5.60 13.73 0.16
CA PHE A 207 6.14 14.86 -0.57
C PHE A 207 7.57 14.52 -0.97
N GLY A 208 7.92 14.71 -2.24
CA GLY A 208 9.23 14.28 -2.77
C GLY A 208 9.51 14.75 -4.19
N ALA A 209 8.46 15.11 -4.94
CA ALA A 209 8.58 15.76 -6.25
C ALA A 209 9.42 17.04 -6.13
N ASP A 210 10.47 17.14 -6.94
CA ASP A 210 11.43 18.26 -6.97
C ASP A 210 12.10 18.54 -5.60
N ARG A 211 12.22 17.52 -4.74
CA ARG A 211 12.90 17.60 -3.43
C ARG A 211 14.07 16.64 -3.36
N ASP A 212 15.03 16.93 -2.48
CA ASP A 212 16.19 16.07 -2.21
C ASP A 212 15.86 14.83 -1.37
N TRP A 213 14.76 14.88 -0.62
CA TRP A 213 14.33 13.81 0.28
C TRP A 213 12.81 13.79 0.44
N VAL A 214 12.28 12.64 0.87
CA VAL A 214 10.84 12.42 0.99
C VAL A 214 10.34 12.75 2.39
N GLY A 215 9.36 13.65 2.48
CA GLY A 215 8.61 13.97 3.70
C GLY A 215 7.25 13.27 3.72
N ALA A 216 6.67 13.02 4.89
CA ALA A 216 5.35 12.39 4.99
C ALA A 216 4.43 13.03 6.04
N PHE A 217 3.17 13.20 5.68
CA PHE A 217 2.07 13.43 6.62
C PHE A 217 1.34 12.12 6.86
N ILE A 218 1.05 11.82 8.12
CA ILE A 218 0.37 10.60 8.53
C ILE A 218 -0.92 10.97 9.24
N ASN A 219 -2.04 10.36 8.84
CA ASN A 219 -3.18 10.20 9.71
C ASN A 219 -3.14 8.85 10.39
N ILE A 220 -3.23 8.84 11.70
CA ILE A 220 -3.43 7.60 12.44
C ILE A 220 -4.86 7.07 12.22
N ASP A 221 -5.02 5.75 12.22
CA ASP A 221 -6.35 5.15 12.37
C ASP A 221 -6.74 5.21 13.86
N PHE A 222 -7.73 6.07 14.17
CA PHE A 222 -8.08 6.40 15.54
C PHE A 222 -8.48 5.18 16.37
N GLU A 223 -9.23 4.24 15.78
CA GLU A 223 -9.69 3.04 16.47
C GLU A 223 -8.53 2.06 16.70
N ALA A 224 -7.70 1.81 15.69
CA ALA A 224 -6.59 0.88 15.80
C ALA A 224 -5.51 1.39 16.78
N VAL A 225 -5.18 2.68 16.71
CA VAL A 225 -4.21 3.31 17.61
C VAL A 225 -4.78 3.48 19.02
N GLY A 226 -6.08 3.80 19.15
CA GLY A 226 -6.77 3.86 20.44
C GLY A 226 -6.73 2.52 21.17
N ASN A 227 -7.11 1.44 20.50
CA ASN A 227 -7.00 0.07 21.02
C ASN A 227 -5.56 -0.31 21.40
N TRP A 228 -4.56 0.16 20.64
CA TRP A 228 -3.15 -0.09 20.94
C TRP A 228 -2.67 0.67 22.18
N ALA A 229 -3.17 1.90 22.37
CA ALA A 229 -2.87 2.78 23.49
C ALA A 229 -3.50 2.27 24.79
N GLU A 230 -4.78 1.87 24.74
CA GLU A 230 -5.50 1.31 25.89
C GLU A 230 -4.82 0.05 26.44
N ARG A 231 -4.34 -0.84 25.56
CA ARG A 231 -3.60 -2.06 25.97
C ARG A 231 -2.24 -1.78 26.63
N ARG A 232 -1.79 -0.52 26.62
CA ARG A 232 -0.53 -0.04 27.22
C ARG A 232 -0.78 0.98 28.32
N ASP A 233 -2.03 1.12 28.76
CA ASP A 233 -2.44 2.06 29.79
C ASP A 233 -2.12 3.54 29.43
N ILE A 234 -2.14 3.87 28.13
CA ILE A 234 -1.93 5.23 27.65
C ILE A 234 -3.30 5.93 27.56
N ALA A 235 -3.54 6.87 28.46
CA ALA A 235 -4.74 7.70 28.45
C ALA A 235 -4.68 8.77 27.35
N TYR A 236 -5.81 9.04 26.71
CA TYR A 236 -5.99 10.11 25.73
C TYR A 236 -7.45 10.62 25.77
N SER A 237 -7.65 11.87 25.39
CA SER A 237 -8.95 12.55 25.44
C SER A 237 -9.66 12.66 24.07
N GLY A 238 -8.94 12.44 22.98
CA GLY A 238 -9.46 12.50 21.62
C GLY A 238 -8.36 12.36 20.58
N TYR A 239 -8.70 12.58 19.31
CA TYR A 239 -7.78 12.38 18.18
C TYR A 239 -6.52 13.25 18.29
N VAL A 240 -6.68 14.55 18.54
CA VAL A 240 -5.55 15.52 18.61
C VAL A 240 -4.53 15.08 19.67
N ASP A 241 -5.02 14.67 20.83
CA ASP A 241 -4.21 14.23 21.97
C ASP A 241 -3.50 12.92 21.67
N LEU A 242 -4.22 11.94 21.10
CA LEU A 242 -3.63 10.66 20.70
C LEU A 242 -2.58 10.81 19.59
N ALA A 243 -2.86 11.62 18.58
CA ALA A 243 -1.96 11.91 17.46
C ALA A 243 -0.71 12.66 17.91
N GLY A 244 -0.83 13.54 18.91
CA GLY A 244 0.28 14.28 19.51
C GLY A 244 1.10 13.49 20.54
N ASN A 245 0.69 12.26 20.89
CA ASN A 245 1.34 11.48 21.93
C ASN A 245 2.72 10.94 21.47
N PRO A 246 3.80 11.14 22.24
CA PRO A 246 5.13 10.64 21.88
C PRO A 246 5.21 9.14 21.63
N ALA A 247 4.42 8.33 22.35
CA ALA A 247 4.39 6.88 22.15
C ALA A 247 3.75 6.50 20.82
N VAL A 248 2.78 7.28 20.33
CA VAL A 248 2.17 7.11 19.01
C VAL A 248 3.13 7.56 17.91
N ALA A 249 3.88 8.64 18.12
CA ALA A 249 4.95 9.03 17.22
C ALA A 249 6.00 7.92 17.03
N GLU A 250 6.44 7.27 18.11
CA GLU A 250 7.35 6.13 18.02
C GLU A 250 6.73 4.90 17.34
N LEU A 251 5.43 4.63 17.56
CA LEU A 251 4.70 3.59 16.85
C LEU A 251 4.70 3.81 15.33
N ILE A 252 4.36 5.03 14.90
CA ILE A 252 4.32 5.40 13.48
C ILE A 252 5.72 5.43 12.88
N LYS A 253 6.70 5.95 13.61
CA LYS A 253 8.11 5.90 13.21
C LYS A 253 8.55 4.47 12.91
N GLY A 254 8.22 3.52 13.80
CA GLY A 254 8.52 2.11 13.57
C GLY A 254 7.82 1.50 12.34
N CYS A 255 6.65 2.00 11.94
CA CYS A 255 6.00 1.60 10.69
C CYS A 255 6.73 2.15 9.47
N ILE A 256 7.08 3.45 9.51
CA ILE A 256 7.84 4.12 8.46
C ILE A 256 9.22 3.49 8.27
N GLU A 257 9.94 3.20 9.35
CA GLU A 257 11.28 2.59 9.28
C GLU A 257 11.24 1.18 8.68
N LYS A 258 10.23 0.37 9.01
CA LYS A 258 10.01 -0.94 8.37
C LYS A 258 9.73 -0.79 6.87
N MET A 259 8.87 0.15 6.51
CA MET A 259 8.59 0.45 5.10
C MET A 259 9.85 0.95 4.37
N ASN A 260 10.67 1.81 5.00
CA ASN A 260 11.93 2.30 4.44
C ASN A 260 12.92 1.15 4.23
N GLU A 261 13.01 0.21 5.18
CA GLU A 261 13.86 -0.97 5.04
C GLU A 261 13.43 -1.83 3.85
N GLU A 262 12.13 -2.07 3.69
CA GLU A 262 11.59 -2.80 2.53
C GLU A 262 11.87 -2.05 1.22
N LEU A 263 11.59 -0.74 1.19
CA LEU A 263 11.78 0.10 0.02
C LEU A 263 13.26 0.16 -0.40
N SER A 264 14.20 0.15 0.56
CA SER A 264 15.64 0.18 0.28
C SER A 264 16.15 -1.01 -0.56
N ARG A 265 15.39 -2.11 -0.56
CA ARG A 265 15.68 -3.32 -1.35
C ARG A 265 15.12 -3.23 -2.77
N GLU A 266 14.31 -2.22 -3.07
CA GLU A 266 13.73 -2.01 -4.40
C GLU A 266 14.69 -1.20 -5.28
N SER A 267 15.01 -1.75 -6.46
CA SER A 267 15.97 -1.15 -7.39
C SER A 267 15.56 0.24 -7.88
N MET A 268 14.26 0.49 -8.03
CA MET A 268 13.72 1.70 -8.67
C MET A 268 13.24 2.78 -7.70
N LEU A 269 12.96 2.43 -6.44
CA LEU A 269 12.38 3.37 -5.47
C LEU A 269 13.13 3.41 -4.13
N GLY A 270 14.24 2.67 -3.98
CA GLY A 270 15.03 2.65 -2.76
C GLY A 270 15.59 4.02 -2.35
N HIS A 271 15.72 4.97 -3.27
CA HIS A 271 16.09 6.36 -2.95
C HIS A 271 14.95 7.18 -2.35
N ALA A 272 13.69 6.80 -2.58
CA ALA A 272 12.50 7.56 -2.18
C ALA A 272 12.05 7.25 -0.74
N GLN A 273 12.99 6.94 0.15
CA GLN A 273 12.72 6.67 1.55
C GLN A 273 12.31 7.95 2.30
N ILE A 274 11.34 7.81 3.21
CA ILE A 274 10.86 8.91 4.04
C ILE A 274 11.97 9.26 5.02
N SER A 275 12.38 10.53 5.05
CA SER A 275 13.43 11.04 5.95
C SER A 275 12.84 11.77 7.15
N ARG A 276 11.71 12.47 6.97
CA ARG A 276 10.99 13.17 8.04
C ARG A 276 9.49 12.97 7.91
N PHE A 277 8.79 12.97 9.02
CA PHE A 277 7.33 12.87 9.02
C PHE A 277 6.69 13.67 10.15
N LEU A 278 5.38 13.89 10.05
CA LEU A 278 4.55 14.36 11.15
C LEU A 278 3.22 13.60 11.17
N ILE A 279 2.55 13.61 12.32
CA ILE A 279 1.20 13.09 12.46
C ILE A 279 0.25 14.29 12.43
N LEU A 280 -0.71 14.28 11.52
CA LEU A 280 -1.70 15.34 11.41
C LEU A 280 -2.62 15.34 12.64
N HIS A 281 -2.99 16.54 13.08
CA HIS A 281 -3.84 16.77 14.25
C HIS A 281 -5.33 16.51 13.98
N LYS A 282 -5.72 16.25 12.73
CA LYS A 282 -7.06 15.81 12.33
C LYS A 282 -6.96 14.82 11.17
N GLU A 283 -7.96 13.97 11.00
CA GLU A 283 -8.11 13.14 9.79
C GLU A 283 -8.38 14.01 8.56
N LEU A 284 -7.80 13.64 7.42
CA LEU A 284 -8.14 14.26 6.13
C LEU A 284 -9.59 13.94 5.76
N ASP A 285 -10.34 14.95 5.33
CA ASP A 285 -11.78 14.84 5.13
C ASP A 285 -12.22 15.32 3.73
N PRO A 286 -13.15 14.60 3.03
CA PRO A 286 -13.71 15.07 1.78
C PRO A 286 -14.47 16.40 1.87
N ASP A 287 -15.13 16.71 2.98
CA ASP A 287 -15.90 17.94 3.19
C ASP A 287 -14.97 19.16 3.41
N ASP A 288 -13.72 18.90 3.78
CA ASP A 288 -12.64 19.88 3.87
C ASP A 288 -11.88 20.07 2.55
N ASP A 289 -12.34 19.47 1.45
CA ASP A 289 -11.70 19.49 0.12
C ASP A 289 -10.32 18.78 0.06
N GLU A 290 -9.91 18.11 1.13
CA GLU A 290 -8.62 17.41 1.26
C GLU A 290 -8.63 16.08 0.51
N LEU A 291 -9.78 15.42 0.51
CA LEU A 291 -10.05 14.19 -0.21
C LEU A 291 -11.18 14.39 -1.22
N THR A 292 -11.24 13.51 -2.23
CA THR A 292 -12.45 13.33 -3.04
C THR A 292 -13.48 12.51 -2.26
N ARG A 293 -14.74 12.46 -2.72
CA ARG A 293 -15.78 11.60 -2.12
C ARG A 293 -15.43 10.10 -2.16
N THR A 294 -14.58 9.69 -3.10
CA THR A 294 -13.99 8.34 -3.16
C THR A 294 -12.70 8.21 -2.34
N ARG A 295 -12.44 9.16 -1.43
CA ARG A 295 -11.30 9.22 -0.51
C ARG A 295 -9.92 9.31 -1.18
N LYS A 296 -9.84 9.76 -2.43
CA LYS A 296 -8.55 10.07 -3.09
C LYS A 296 -8.01 11.43 -2.64
N VAL A 297 -6.74 11.50 -2.27
CA VAL A 297 -6.04 12.73 -1.86
C VAL A 297 -6.02 13.77 -2.98
N ARG A 298 -6.40 15.02 -2.66
CA ARG A 298 -6.31 16.18 -3.55
C ARG A 298 -5.02 16.95 -3.29
N ARG A 299 -3.91 16.49 -3.88
CA ARG A 299 -2.54 16.98 -3.61
C ARG A 299 -2.37 18.49 -3.73
N SER A 300 -2.94 19.12 -4.76
CA SER A 300 -2.85 20.59 -4.93
C SER A 300 -3.41 21.34 -3.73
N PHE A 301 -4.56 20.87 -3.23
CA PHE A 301 -5.22 21.45 -2.07
C PHE A 301 -4.48 21.15 -0.77
N ILE A 302 -3.92 19.93 -0.61
CA ILE A 302 -3.04 19.62 0.52
C ILE A 302 -1.81 20.54 0.55
N ASN A 303 -1.17 20.75 -0.60
CA ASN A 303 0.00 21.63 -0.70
C ASN A 303 -0.32 23.08 -0.33
N GLU A 304 -1.51 23.58 -0.70
CA GLU A 304 -1.98 24.92 -0.35
C GLU A 304 -2.32 25.02 1.14
N LYS A 305 -3.22 24.17 1.63
CA LYS A 305 -3.75 24.22 3.00
C LYS A 305 -2.69 23.96 4.06
N TYR A 306 -1.80 23.00 3.80
CA TYR A 306 -0.75 22.58 4.74
C TYR A 306 0.64 23.10 4.35
N GLY A 307 0.72 24.09 3.47
CA GLY A 307 1.99 24.66 3.00
C GLY A 307 2.90 25.14 4.13
N VAL A 308 2.34 25.61 5.26
CA VAL A 308 3.09 25.98 6.47
C VAL A 308 3.82 24.78 7.09
N LEU A 309 3.17 23.62 7.17
CA LEU A 309 3.76 22.39 7.70
C LEU A 309 4.81 21.82 6.74
N ILE A 310 4.54 21.86 5.44
CA ILE A 310 5.49 21.41 4.40
C ILE A 310 6.76 22.28 4.47
N SER A 311 6.59 23.60 4.54
CA SER A 311 7.71 24.55 4.64
C SER A 311 8.53 24.33 5.91
N ALA A 312 7.88 24.09 7.05
CA ALA A 312 8.54 23.77 8.31
C ALA A 312 9.34 22.45 8.24
N MET A 313 8.74 21.41 7.65
CA MET A 313 9.34 20.10 7.46
C MET A 313 10.62 20.19 6.62
N TYR A 314 10.56 20.86 5.46
CA TYR A 314 11.72 21.06 4.60
C TYR A 314 12.70 22.14 5.08
N GLY A 315 12.25 23.06 5.94
CA GLY A 315 13.07 24.09 6.58
C GLY A 315 13.85 23.61 7.81
N GLY A 316 13.78 22.32 8.15
CA GLY A 316 14.54 21.73 9.27
C GLY A 316 13.94 22.01 10.66
N GLN A 317 12.72 22.52 10.75
CA GLN A 317 12.06 22.78 12.03
C GLN A 317 11.68 21.46 12.72
N ARG A 318 11.57 21.49 14.06
CA ARG A 318 11.18 20.34 14.90
C ARG A 318 9.71 20.34 15.26
N GLU A 319 9.06 21.49 15.20
CA GLU A 319 7.64 21.62 15.45
C GLU A 319 7.08 22.79 14.65
N GLN A 320 5.77 22.77 14.39
CA GLN A 320 5.08 23.85 13.70
C GLN A 320 3.65 23.96 14.20
N PHE A 321 3.24 25.18 14.57
CA PHE A 321 1.86 25.51 14.87
C PHE A 321 1.03 25.62 13.58
N ILE A 322 -0.18 25.09 13.60
CA ILE A 322 -1.16 25.27 12.53
C ILE A 322 -2.55 25.48 13.13
N GLU A 323 -3.34 26.31 12.46
CA GLU A 323 -4.78 26.40 12.64
C GLU A 323 -5.46 26.03 11.32
N THR A 324 -6.29 25.00 11.36
CA THR A 324 -6.93 24.41 10.19
C THR A 324 -8.43 24.63 10.28
N ALA A 325 -9.03 25.20 9.25
CA ALA A 325 -10.49 25.26 9.12
C ALA A 325 -11.03 23.85 8.87
N VAL A 326 -12.09 23.48 9.59
CA VAL A 326 -12.80 22.20 9.47
C VAL A 326 -14.28 22.49 9.19
N ARG A 327 -14.85 21.80 8.21
CA ARG A 327 -16.29 21.76 7.96
C ARG A 327 -16.87 20.49 8.56
N PHE A 328 -17.89 20.65 9.39
CA PHE A 328 -18.63 19.54 9.96
C PHE A 328 -19.71 19.07 8.97
N GLU A 329 -20.15 17.82 9.09
CA GLU A 329 -21.19 17.23 8.23
C GLU A 329 -22.52 18.02 8.25
N ASP A 330 -22.79 18.77 9.33
CA ASP A 330 -23.96 19.63 9.47
C ASP A 330 -23.80 21.03 8.81
N GLY A 331 -22.69 21.24 8.08
CA GLY A 331 -22.39 22.47 7.36
C GLY A 331 -21.77 23.57 8.21
N ARG A 332 -21.57 23.38 9.53
CA ARG A 332 -20.87 24.35 10.37
C ARG A 332 -19.38 24.36 10.05
N ALA A 333 -18.77 25.54 10.12
CA ALA A 333 -17.33 25.70 10.03
C ALA A 333 -16.75 25.92 11.43
N GLY A 334 -15.68 25.20 11.75
CA GLY A 334 -14.88 25.34 12.96
C GLY A 334 -13.40 25.51 12.64
N LYS A 335 -12.60 25.61 13.70
CA LYS A 335 -11.13 25.65 13.62
C LYS A 335 -10.57 24.61 14.58
N VAL A 336 -9.60 23.85 14.12
CA VAL A 336 -8.78 22.97 14.96
C VAL A 336 -7.35 23.46 14.86
N SER A 337 -6.71 23.69 16.00
CA SER A 337 -5.33 24.13 16.07
C SER A 337 -4.50 23.17 16.90
N ALA A 338 -3.23 23.04 16.53
CA ALA A 338 -2.27 22.22 17.24
C ALA A 338 -0.84 22.65 16.90
N THR A 339 0.10 22.34 17.78
CA THR A 339 1.53 22.36 17.49
C THR A 339 1.97 20.94 17.18
N LEU A 340 2.35 20.69 15.92
CA LEU A 340 2.71 19.37 15.45
C LEU A 340 4.21 19.20 15.55
N GLN A 341 4.64 18.08 16.12
CA GLN A 341 6.05 17.69 16.14
C GLN A 341 6.44 17.06 14.78
N ILE A 342 7.65 17.36 14.33
CA ILE A 342 8.25 16.88 13.09
C ILE A 342 9.39 15.95 13.49
N HIS A 343 9.26 14.70 13.10
CA HIS A 343 10.13 13.61 13.52
C HIS A 343 11.06 13.18 12.39
N ASP A 344 12.31 12.92 12.73
CA ASP A 344 13.26 12.26 11.84
C ASP A 344 13.09 10.74 11.92
N THR A 345 13.32 10.06 10.80
CA THR A 345 13.24 8.60 10.70
C THR A 345 14.48 8.04 10.04
N LYS A 346 14.82 6.79 10.36
CA LYS A 346 15.96 6.12 9.77
C LYS A 346 15.71 5.76 8.30
N THR A 347 16.69 6.09 7.45
CA THR A 347 16.82 5.56 6.10
C THR A 347 17.91 4.48 6.05
N PHE A 348 17.85 3.63 5.04
CA PHE A 348 18.71 2.47 4.84
C PHE A 348 19.49 2.62 3.54
N PRO A 349 20.71 2.03 3.45
CA PRO A 349 21.46 2.00 2.21
C PRO A 349 20.64 1.35 1.08
N TYR A 350 20.62 1.97 -0.09
CA TYR A 350 19.94 1.46 -1.29
C TYR A 350 20.93 1.40 -2.47
N GLY A 351 20.66 0.53 -3.45
CA GLY A 351 21.49 0.41 -4.66
C GLY A 351 22.69 -0.55 -4.57
N ALA A 352 22.80 -1.35 -3.50
CA ALA A 352 23.69 -2.50 -3.52
C ALA A 352 23.02 -3.62 -4.34
N SER A 353 23.62 -3.97 -5.48
CA SER A 353 23.22 -5.14 -6.28
C SER A 353 23.20 -6.38 -5.38
N ALA A 354 22.04 -7.02 -5.23
CA ALA A 354 21.95 -8.41 -4.83
C ALA A 354 22.11 -9.31 -6.06
#